data_AF-A0A2M9QBG8-F1
#
_entry.id   AF-A0A2M9QBG8-F1
#
_cell.length_a   1.000
_cell.length_b   1.000
_cell.length_c   1.000
_cell.angle_alpha   90.00
_cell.angle_beta   90.00
_cell.angle_gamma   90.00
#
_symmetry.space_group_name_H-M   'P 1'
#
loop_
_entity.id
_entity.type
_entity.pdbx_description
1 polymer ?
#
loop_
_entity_poly.entity_id
_entity_poly.type
_entity_poly.pdbx_seq_one_letter_code
_entity_poly.pdbx_strand_id
1 'polypeptide(L)'
;IVLGLIMTGLLFVKRLWLQTDALSNEIGKWKLAIPMIVSVMLVSSVAFFLPKTGPTWADPVPFIKGVAGQGDFGTGAKKVGYSEDDSRLGGPFQGDNTLIFTATSRDRHYWRIDTKDTYTSKGWILSEGNFGKNIYQTNTPIQTSLQVGSPEKERKIQIDIASPMPFLLQTYGMISVSAQDSPLFIQDERTEKIAIEQQNGESKLLSNYTISYSEPEYSMKQLQMSELSTLETLDPSFKRFLQLPNTLPQRVVNLANDITKDKASVYDQIKAVEKYFSSHGFRYDKKEVA
;
A
#
# COMPACT_ATOMS: atom_id res chain seq x y z
N ILE A 1 9.87 38.31 -1.17
CA ILE A 1 10.85 37.97 -2.23
C ILE A 1 11.10 39.17 -3.15
N VAL A 2 10.08 39.71 -3.85
CA VAL A 2 10.22 40.85 -4.77
C VAL A 2 10.90 42.07 -4.12
N LEU A 3 10.42 42.50 -2.95
CA LEU A 3 11.03 43.62 -2.19
C LEU A 3 12.51 43.37 -1.83
N GLY A 4 12.87 42.11 -1.55
CA GLY A 4 14.25 41.71 -1.27
C GLY A 4 15.15 41.82 -2.49
N LEU A 5 14.68 41.39 -3.67
CA LEU A 5 15.43 41.51 -4.92
C LEU A 5 15.64 42.97 -5.33
N ILE A 6 14.63 43.82 -5.14
CA ILE A 6 14.74 45.26 -5.39
C ILE A 6 15.78 45.89 -4.44
N MET A 7 15.74 45.55 -3.15
CA MET A 7 16.72 46.03 -2.17
C MET A 7 18.15 45.62 -2.51
N THR A 8 18.40 44.35 -2.83
CA THR A 8 19.73 43.87 -3.21
C THR A 8 20.25 44.55 -4.47
N GLY A 9 19.37 44.74 -5.47
CA GLY A 9 19.71 45.45 -6.70
C GLY A 9 20.06 46.92 -6.46
N LEU A 10 19.30 47.63 -5.63
CA LEU A 10 19.59 49.03 -5.27
C LEU A 10 20.91 49.15 -4.48
N LEU A 11 21.23 48.18 -3.63
CA LEU A 11 22.51 48.13 -2.93
C LEU A 11 23.68 47.90 -3.87
N PHE A 12 23.52 47.06 -4.90
CA PHE A 12 24.54 46.85 -5.93
C PHE A 12 24.78 48.13 -6.74
N VAL A 13 23.71 48.80 -7.18
CA VAL A 13 23.80 50.07 -7.90
C VAL A 13 24.45 51.15 -7.03
N LYS A 14 24.08 51.24 -5.74
CA LYS A 14 24.72 52.14 -4.76
C LYS A 14 26.21 51.85 -4.60
N ARG A 15 26.61 50.58 -4.56
CA ARG A 15 28.02 50.15 -4.47
C ARG A 15 28.81 50.57 -5.71
N LEU A 16 28.21 50.45 -6.89
CA LEU A 16 28.80 50.84 -8.17
C LEU A 16 29.05 52.36 -8.23
N TRP A 17 28.10 53.16 -7.74
CA TRP A 17 28.28 54.62 -7.63
C TRP A 17 29.39 55.01 -6.65
N LEU A 18 29.58 54.27 -5.56
CA LEU A 18 30.66 54.54 -4.59
C LEU A 18 32.06 54.18 -5.12
N GLN A 19 32.14 53.30 -6.13
CA GLN A 19 33.41 52.86 -6.72
C GLN A 19 33.82 53.67 -7.97
N THR A 20 32.88 54.41 -8.56
CA THR A 20 33.13 55.21 -9.76
C THR A 20 33.03 56.67 -9.35
N ASP A 21 34.13 57.43 -9.35
CA ASP A 21 34.15 58.90 -9.15
C ASP A 21 33.52 59.65 -10.34
N ALA A 22 32.37 59.17 -10.82
CA ALA A 22 31.64 59.73 -11.95
C ALA A 22 30.78 60.89 -11.45
N LEU A 23 31.15 62.09 -11.93
CA LEU A 23 30.49 63.39 -11.73
C LEU A 23 28.97 63.28 -11.51
N SER A 24 28.56 63.83 -10.37
CA SER A 24 27.23 63.84 -9.78
C SER A 24 26.18 64.48 -10.69
N ASN A 25 25.55 63.68 -11.54
CA ASN A 25 24.28 64.05 -12.18
C ASN A 25 23.18 63.10 -11.72
N GLU A 26 22.20 63.62 -10.97
CA GLU A 26 21.08 62.84 -10.40
C GLU A 26 20.29 62.07 -11.48
N ILE A 27 20.26 62.60 -12.70
CA ILE A 27 19.60 61.97 -13.86
C ILE A 27 20.33 60.67 -14.29
N GLY A 28 21.65 60.60 -14.13
CA GLY A 28 22.44 59.41 -14.48
C GLY A 28 22.21 58.23 -13.53
N LYS A 29 21.92 58.52 -12.26
CA LYS A 29 21.61 57.50 -11.23
C LYS A 29 20.31 56.77 -11.55
N TRP A 30 19.26 57.51 -11.90
CA TRP A 30 17.96 56.91 -12.24
C TRP A 30 17.97 56.10 -13.54
N LYS A 31 18.86 56.40 -14.50
CA LYS A 31 19.00 55.61 -15.74
C LYS A 31 19.41 54.15 -15.51
N LEU A 32 20.09 53.84 -14.41
CA LEU A 32 20.50 52.47 -14.05
C LEU A 32 19.50 51.76 -13.13
N ALA A 33 18.90 52.50 -12.20
CA ALA A 33 17.94 51.93 -11.24
C ALA A 33 16.58 51.60 -11.88
N ILE A 34 16.09 52.43 -12.82
CA ILE A 34 14.77 52.25 -13.44
C ILE A 34 14.67 50.95 -14.24
N PRO A 35 15.58 50.62 -15.19
CA PRO A 35 15.50 49.38 -15.95
C PRO A 35 15.58 48.12 -15.06
N MET A 36 16.34 48.20 -13.98
CA MET A 36 16.45 47.10 -13.00
C MET A 36 15.13 46.88 -12.26
N ILE A 37 14.51 47.94 -11.74
CA ILE A 37 13.21 47.85 -11.05
C ILE A 37 12.13 47.34 -12.03
N VAL A 38 12.12 47.86 -13.26
CA VAL A 38 11.19 47.42 -14.31
C VAL A 38 11.39 45.95 -14.64
N SER A 39 12.63 45.47 -14.75
CA SER A 39 12.94 44.05 -14.99
C SER A 39 12.44 43.16 -13.85
N VAL A 40 12.70 43.54 -12.59
CA VAL A 40 12.23 42.75 -11.42
C VAL A 40 10.71 42.72 -11.35
N MET A 41 10.03 43.83 -11.66
CA MET A 41 8.57 43.89 -11.72
C MET A 41 8.00 43.04 -12.87
N LEU A 42 8.62 43.09 -14.05
CA LEU A 42 8.23 42.31 -15.22
C LEU A 42 8.34 40.81 -14.94
N VAL A 43 9.49 40.36 -14.42
CA VAL A 43 9.73 38.95 -14.08
C VAL A 43 8.76 38.48 -12.98
N SER A 44 8.50 39.32 -11.99
CA SER A 44 7.54 39.00 -10.91
C SER A 44 6.11 38.89 -11.42
N SER A 45 5.72 39.73 -12.38
CA SER A 45 4.40 39.67 -13.02
C SER A 45 4.24 38.39 -13.84
N VAL A 46 5.23 38.05 -14.67
CA VAL A 46 5.24 36.78 -15.42
C VAL A 46 5.17 35.58 -14.47
N ALA A 47 5.93 35.59 -13.38
CA ALA A 47 5.91 34.52 -12.38
C ALA A 47 4.55 34.38 -11.66
N PHE A 48 3.79 35.46 -11.51
CA PHE A 48 2.45 35.41 -10.93
C PHE A 48 1.42 34.75 -11.85
N PHE A 49 1.53 34.98 -13.17
CA PHE A 49 0.64 34.41 -14.17
C PHE A 49 1.07 33.02 -14.68
N LEU A 50 2.27 32.56 -14.35
CA LEU A 50 2.69 31.19 -14.65
C LEU A 50 1.82 30.19 -13.89
N PRO A 51 1.32 29.13 -14.57
CA PRO A 51 0.53 28.10 -13.94
C PRO A 51 1.37 27.44 -12.84
N LYS A 52 0.92 27.60 -11.60
CA LYS A 52 1.53 26.90 -10.46
C LYS A 52 1.13 25.45 -10.58
N THR A 53 2.08 24.58 -10.93
CA THR A 53 1.88 23.13 -10.84
C THR A 53 1.49 22.82 -9.40
N GLY A 54 0.45 22.01 -9.21
CA GLY A 54 0.05 21.53 -7.90
C GLY A 54 1.19 20.80 -7.18
N PRO A 55 0.96 20.32 -5.94
CA PRO A 55 1.96 19.55 -5.20
C PRO A 55 2.53 18.43 -6.08
N THR A 56 3.85 18.32 -6.16
CA THR A 56 4.54 17.25 -6.90
C THR A 56 4.39 15.88 -6.22
N TRP A 57 3.94 15.86 -4.97
CA TRP A 57 3.70 14.65 -4.19
C TRP A 57 2.22 14.32 -4.18
N ALA A 58 1.90 13.06 -4.46
CA ALA A 58 0.54 12.55 -4.27
C ALA A 58 0.16 12.61 -2.77
N ASP A 59 -1.10 12.89 -2.50
CA ASP A 59 -1.64 13.14 -1.16
C ASP A 59 -1.78 11.82 -0.37
N PRO A 60 -1.01 11.62 0.72
CA PRO A 60 -1.03 10.38 1.50
C PRO A 60 -2.20 10.26 2.48
N VAL A 61 -2.97 11.34 2.70
CA VAL A 61 -4.06 11.37 3.69
C VAL A 61 -5.12 10.27 3.49
N PRO A 62 -5.56 9.92 2.27
CA PRO A 62 -6.53 8.85 2.04
C PRO A 62 -6.04 7.49 2.53
N PHE A 63 -4.77 7.15 2.27
CA PHE A 63 -4.15 5.92 2.76
C PHE A 63 -4.09 5.91 4.29
N ILE A 64 -3.65 7.02 4.90
CA ILE A 64 -3.59 7.17 6.36
C ILE A 64 -4.98 7.01 6.98
N LYS A 65 -6.01 7.60 6.37
CA LYS A 65 -7.41 7.42 6.81
C LYS A 65 -7.87 5.97 6.70
N GLY A 66 -7.48 5.27 5.62
CA GLY A 66 -7.76 3.83 5.45
C GLY A 66 -7.08 2.98 6.52
N VAL A 67 -5.81 3.24 6.81
CA VAL A 67 -5.02 2.59 7.87
C VAL A 67 -5.54 2.89 9.28
N ALA A 68 -6.04 4.11 9.51
CA ALA A 68 -6.59 4.53 10.80
C ALA A 68 -8.07 4.17 11.00
N GLY A 69 -8.68 3.41 10.08
CA GLY A 69 -10.10 3.02 10.16
C GLY A 69 -11.10 4.17 10.03
N GLN A 70 -10.67 5.34 9.54
CA GLN A 70 -11.44 6.58 9.47
C GLN A 70 -11.89 6.92 8.04
N GLY A 71 -12.19 5.88 7.25
CA GLY A 71 -12.69 6.00 5.88
C GLY A 71 -14.14 6.50 5.86
N ASP A 72 -14.36 7.71 5.33
CA ASP A 72 -15.68 8.32 5.20
C ASP A 72 -16.43 7.78 3.96
N PHE A 73 -17.73 7.51 4.11
CA PHE A 73 -18.64 7.14 3.01
C PHE A 73 -19.11 8.39 2.25
N GLY A 74 -18.18 9.25 1.86
CA GLY A 74 -18.46 10.43 1.04
C GLY A 74 -18.85 10.05 -0.39
N THR A 75 -19.80 10.77 -0.98
CA THR A 75 -20.25 10.67 -2.38
C THR A 75 -19.20 11.10 -3.43
N GLY A 76 -17.92 11.18 -3.05
CA GLY A 76 -16.79 11.50 -3.91
C GLY A 76 -16.13 10.25 -4.51
N ALA A 77 -15.29 10.44 -5.52
CA ALA A 77 -14.52 9.35 -6.13
C ALA A 77 -13.63 8.67 -5.08
N LYS A 78 -13.86 7.37 -4.82
CA LYS A 78 -12.99 6.58 -3.94
C LYS A 78 -11.57 6.55 -4.52
N LYS A 79 -10.56 6.79 -3.69
CA LYS A 79 -9.15 6.64 -4.10
C LYS A 79 -8.70 5.19 -3.86
N VAL A 80 -7.83 4.67 -4.71
CA VAL A 80 -7.23 3.34 -4.53
C VAL A 80 -6.34 3.33 -3.29
N GLY A 81 -6.36 2.23 -2.54
CA GLY A 81 -5.54 2.08 -1.34
C GLY A 81 -6.00 0.92 -0.47
N TYR A 82 -5.31 0.71 0.65
CA TYR A 82 -5.75 -0.21 1.70
C TYR A 82 -6.95 0.38 2.44
N SER A 83 -7.95 -0.46 2.70
CA SER A 83 -9.13 -0.16 3.53
C SER A 83 -9.29 -1.27 4.56
N GLU A 84 -9.70 -0.93 5.77
CA GLU A 84 -10.07 -1.94 6.77
C GLU A 84 -11.50 -2.46 6.58
N ASP A 85 -12.36 -1.64 5.96
CA ASP A 85 -13.75 -1.99 5.64
C ASP A 85 -13.84 -2.49 4.19
N ASP A 86 -14.03 -3.81 4.07
CA ASP A 86 -14.26 -4.54 2.82
C ASP A 86 -15.71 -5.04 2.71
N SER A 87 -16.64 -4.57 3.58
CA SER A 87 -18.03 -5.04 3.63
C SER A 87 -18.80 -4.83 2.32
N ARG A 88 -18.30 -3.91 1.48
CA ARG A 88 -18.79 -3.62 0.14
C ARG A 88 -17.64 -3.45 -0.83
N LEU A 89 -17.52 -4.38 -1.76
CA LEU A 89 -16.56 -4.35 -2.85
C LEU A 89 -17.16 -3.73 -4.12
N GLY A 90 -16.28 -3.30 -5.02
CA GLY A 90 -16.63 -2.75 -6.31
C GLY A 90 -16.87 -1.23 -6.30
N GLY A 91 -17.29 -0.73 -7.46
CA GLY A 91 -17.43 0.68 -7.75
C GLY A 91 -16.16 1.31 -8.35
N PRO A 92 -16.31 2.47 -9.00
CA PRO A 92 -15.20 3.17 -9.63
C PRO A 92 -14.21 3.70 -8.59
N PHE A 93 -12.94 3.77 -8.97
CA PHE A 93 -11.90 4.35 -8.13
C PHE A 93 -10.89 5.15 -8.95
N GLN A 94 -10.30 6.16 -8.32
CA GLN A 94 -9.21 6.93 -8.87
C GLN A 94 -7.86 6.33 -8.46
N GLY A 95 -6.94 6.21 -9.42
CA GLY A 95 -5.56 5.82 -9.14
C GLY A 95 -4.85 6.84 -8.25
N ASP A 96 -4.02 6.33 -7.35
CA ASP A 96 -3.22 7.10 -6.41
C ASP A 96 -1.77 6.58 -6.49
N ASN A 97 -0.83 7.48 -6.73
CA ASN A 97 0.59 7.18 -6.91
C ASN A 97 1.41 7.56 -5.67
N THR A 98 0.77 7.70 -4.51
CA THR A 98 1.45 7.98 -3.24
C THR A 98 2.44 6.87 -2.91
N LEU A 99 3.67 7.26 -2.58
CA LEU A 99 4.68 6.32 -2.10
C LEU A 99 4.33 5.87 -0.68
N ILE A 100 4.06 4.58 -0.52
CA ILE A 100 3.73 3.97 0.78
C ILE A 100 4.96 3.34 1.43
N PHE A 101 5.70 2.54 0.67
CA PHE A 101 6.95 1.92 1.10
C PHE A 101 7.81 1.56 -0.12
N THR A 102 9.08 1.29 0.13
CA THR A 102 9.98 0.65 -0.84
C THR A 102 10.48 -0.67 -0.28
N ALA A 103 10.65 -1.65 -1.14
CA ALA A 103 11.20 -2.96 -0.78
C ALA A 103 12.41 -3.28 -1.66
N THR A 104 13.56 -3.51 -1.05
CA THR A 104 14.76 -3.98 -1.74
C THR A 104 14.83 -5.50 -1.61
N SER A 105 14.47 -6.21 -2.69
CA SER A 105 14.46 -7.68 -2.74
C SER A 105 14.98 -8.19 -4.09
N ARG A 106 15.44 -9.44 -4.10
CA ARG A 106 15.82 -10.15 -5.34
C ARG A 106 14.62 -10.78 -6.05
N ASP A 107 13.56 -11.09 -5.30
CA ASP A 107 12.39 -11.81 -5.78
C ASP A 107 11.15 -10.89 -5.83
N ARG A 108 10.09 -11.35 -6.51
CA ARG A 108 8.82 -10.64 -6.59
C ARG A 108 7.91 -11.10 -5.45
N HIS A 109 7.31 -10.14 -4.76
CA HIS A 109 6.52 -10.41 -3.55
C HIS A 109 5.08 -9.97 -3.71
N TYR A 110 4.18 -10.77 -3.12
CA TYR A 110 2.84 -10.32 -2.78
C TYR A 110 2.86 -9.83 -1.33
N TRP A 111 2.50 -8.56 -1.12
CA TRP A 111 2.53 -7.91 0.18
C TRP A 111 1.19 -8.06 0.88
N ARG A 112 1.06 -9.06 1.74
CA ARG A 112 -0.16 -9.34 2.49
C ARG A 112 -0.21 -8.48 3.75
N ILE A 113 -1.38 -7.97 4.08
CA ILE A 113 -1.61 -7.20 5.33
C ILE A 113 -2.47 -8.03 6.28
N ASP A 114 -3.67 -8.39 5.85
CA ASP A 114 -4.66 -9.12 6.64
C ASP A 114 -5.45 -10.11 5.76
N THR A 115 -6.43 -10.78 6.36
CA THR A 115 -7.33 -11.71 5.70
C THR A 115 -8.73 -11.58 6.28
N LYS A 116 -9.71 -11.73 5.41
CA LYS A 116 -11.14 -11.79 5.74
C LYS A 116 -11.66 -13.19 5.42
N ASP A 117 -12.69 -13.62 6.13
CA ASP A 117 -13.15 -15.01 6.09
C ASP A 117 -14.65 -15.18 5.81
N THR A 118 -15.45 -14.11 5.91
CA THR A 118 -16.91 -14.19 5.82
C THR A 118 -17.42 -13.39 4.62
N TYR A 119 -18.01 -14.07 3.64
CA TYR A 119 -18.52 -13.45 2.42
C TYR A 119 -20.00 -13.07 2.54
N THR A 120 -20.36 -11.85 2.13
CA THR A 120 -21.73 -11.31 2.30
C THR A 120 -22.50 -11.17 0.98
N SER A 121 -22.00 -11.72 -0.13
CA SER A 121 -22.48 -11.43 -1.50
C SER A 121 -22.20 -10.00 -2.02
N LYS A 122 -21.79 -9.07 -1.15
CA LYS A 122 -21.43 -7.69 -1.50
C LYS A 122 -19.97 -7.37 -1.19
N GLY A 123 -19.39 -8.07 -0.23
CA GLY A 123 -18.00 -7.91 0.18
C GLY A 123 -17.63 -8.91 1.26
N TRP A 124 -16.63 -8.57 2.04
CA TRP A 124 -16.08 -9.42 3.10
C TRP A 124 -16.18 -8.74 4.45
N ILE A 125 -16.57 -9.52 5.44
CA ILE A 125 -16.53 -9.15 6.85
C ILE A 125 -15.72 -10.19 7.61
N LEU A 126 -15.54 -9.92 8.90
CA LEU A 126 -14.80 -10.78 9.80
C LEU A 126 -15.79 -11.64 10.58
N SER A 127 -15.50 -12.93 10.67
CA SER A 127 -16.31 -13.86 11.46
C SER A 127 -16.35 -13.44 12.93
N GLU A 128 -17.50 -13.68 13.55
CA GLU A 128 -17.65 -13.53 15.00
C GLU A 128 -16.97 -14.70 15.72
N GLY A 129 -16.38 -14.42 16.87
CA GLY A 129 -15.72 -15.45 17.68
C GLY A 129 -14.69 -14.85 18.62
N ASN A 130 -14.22 -15.68 19.55
CA ASN A 130 -13.08 -15.34 20.39
C ASN A 130 -11.80 -15.83 19.71
N PHE A 131 -10.97 -14.90 19.27
CA PHE A 131 -9.70 -15.19 18.62
C PHE A 131 -8.57 -14.63 19.48
N GLY A 132 -7.51 -15.41 19.62
CA GLY A 132 -6.35 -15.01 20.40
C GLY A 132 -5.47 -14.00 19.66
N LYS A 133 -4.38 -13.65 20.34
CA LYS A 133 -3.27 -12.92 19.77
C LYS A 133 -1.99 -13.69 20.05
N ASN A 134 -1.14 -13.82 19.03
CA ASN A 134 0.20 -14.37 19.19
C ASN A 134 1.21 -13.22 19.29
N ILE A 135 2.15 -13.35 20.23
CA ILE A 135 3.16 -12.34 20.52
C ILE A 135 4.52 -12.86 20.09
N TYR A 136 5.18 -12.14 19.19
CA TYR A 136 6.52 -12.46 18.72
C TYR A 136 7.50 -11.35 19.04
N GLN A 137 8.75 -11.72 19.29
CA GLN A 137 9.86 -10.78 19.47
C GLN A 137 10.61 -10.61 18.14
N THR A 138 11.37 -9.52 18.02
CA THR A 138 12.29 -9.33 16.89
C THR A 138 13.23 -10.53 16.72
N ASN A 139 13.48 -10.92 15.47
CA ASN A 139 14.32 -12.06 15.07
C ASN A 139 13.86 -13.44 15.61
N THR A 140 12.59 -13.58 16.02
CA THR A 140 12.02 -14.88 16.35
C THR A 140 11.14 -15.41 15.21
N PRO A 141 11.04 -16.74 15.03
CA PRO A 141 10.14 -17.31 14.02
C PRO A 141 8.69 -16.89 14.23
N ILE A 142 8.09 -16.28 13.22
CA ILE A 142 6.68 -15.90 13.19
C ILE A 142 5.91 -17.02 12.49
N GLN A 143 4.92 -17.60 13.18
CA GLN A 143 4.06 -18.61 12.59
C GLN A 143 2.93 -17.94 11.83
N THR A 144 2.72 -18.32 10.57
CA THR A 144 1.62 -17.82 9.73
C THR A 144 1.02 -18.98 8.96
N SER A 145 -0.18 -18.81 8.40
CA SER A 145 -0.76 -19.77 7.45
C SER A 145 0.04 -19.92 6.15
N LEU A 146 0.98 -19.02 5.86
CA LEU A 146 1.85 -19.11 4.69
C LEU A 146 3.01 -20.05 4.98
N GLN A 147 3.18 -21.05 4.12
CA GLN A 147 4.27 -22.01 4.26
C GLN A 147 5.63 -21.34 4.02
N VAL A 148 6.63 -21.88 4.72
CA VAL A 148 8.03 -21.48 4.60
C VAL A 148 8.79 -22.54 3.81
N GLY A 149 9.71 -22.09 2.96
CA GLY A 149 10.61 -22.93 2.19
C GLY A 149 11.80 -23.47 2.97
N SER A 150 12.76 -24.03 2.25
CA SER A 150 13.98 -24.58 2.85
C SER A 150 14.83 -23.49 3.51
N PRO A 151 15.38 -23.70 4.73
CA PRO A 151 16.29 -22.75 5.37
C PRO A 151 17.53 -22.40 4.52
N GLU A 152 17.97 -23.31 3.65
CA GLU A 152 19.11 -23.10 2.75
C GLU A 152 18.89 -21.99 1.71
N LYS A 153 17.62 -21.63 1.47
CA LYS A 153 17.21 -20.59 0.51
C LYS A 153 16.78 -19.30 1.21
N GLU A 154 17.08 -19.15 2.50
CA GLU A 154 16.75 -17.94 3.24
C GLU A 154 17.39 -16.69 2.60
N ARG A 155 16.57 -15.65 2.46
CA ARG A 155 16.93 -14.35 1.92
C ARG A 155 16.35 -13.25 2.81
N LYS A 156 16.81 -12.02 2.55
CA LYS A 156 16.38 -10.84 3.29
C LYS A 156 15.78 -9.80 2.37
N ILE A 157 14.74 -9.13 2.85
CA ILE A 157 14.12 -7.97 2.22
C ILE A 157 14.28 -6.79 3.14
N GLN A 158 14.83 -5.69 2.64
CA GLN A 158 14.82 -4.42 3.35
C GLN A 158 13.55 -3.66 2.99
N ILE A 159 12.75 -3.30 3.99
CA ILE A 159 11.55 -2.47 3.83
C ILE A 159 11.85 -1.10 4.41
N ASP A 160 11.62 -0.05 3.61
CA ASP A 160 11.66 1.34 4.05
C ASP A 160 10.26 1.95 3.93
N ILE A 161 9.71 2.43 5.04
CA ILE A 161 8.35 2.93 5.14
C ILE A 161 8.34 4.44 4.85
N ALA A 162 7.59 4.83 3.83
CA ALA A 162 7.40 6.24 3.47
C ALA A 162 6.13 6.82 4.11
N SER A 163 5.09 6.01 4.25
CA SER A 163 3.83 6.39 4.91
C SER A 163 3.65 5.56 6.18
N PRO A 164 3.58 6.19 7.38
CA PRO A 164 3.57 5.46 8.64
C PRO A 164 2.40 4.47 8.75
N MET A 165 2.71 3.24 9.18
CA MET A 165 1.72 2.19 9.42
C MET A 165 2.06 1.42 10.70
N PRO A 166 1.07 1.14 11.57
CA PRO A 166 1.28 0.46 12.86
C PRO A 166 1.29 -1.06 12.74
N PHE A 167 1.60 -1.61 11.56
CA PHE A 167 1.57 -3.04 11.28
C PHE A 167 2.63 -3.42 10.25
N LEU A 168 2.97 -4.71 10.18
CA LEU A 168 3.92 -5.26 9.23
C LEU A 168 3.25 -5.67 7.91
N LEU A 169 3.99 -5.49 6.82
CA LEU A 169 3.73 -6.16 5.55
C LEU A 169 4.30 -7.58 5.59
N GLN A 170 3.49 -8.56 5.19
CA GLN A 170 3.85 -9.97 5.14
C GLN A 170 4.17 -10.41 3.71
N THR A 171 5.00 -11.44 3.59
CA THR A 171 5.36 -12.08 2.30
C THR A 171 5.21 -13.59 2.41
N TYR A 172 5.07 -14.27 1.27
CA TYR A 172 5.20 -15.72 1.22
C TYR A 172 6.57 -16.13 1.77
N GLY A 173 6.58 -17.19 2.58
CA GLY A 173 7.80 -17.69 3.16
C GLY A 173 8.42 -16.83 4.27
N MET A 174 7.71 -15.84 4.81
CA MET A 174 8.19 -15.04 5.95
C MET A 174 8.59 -15.95 7.12
N ILE A 175 9.81 -15.75 7.63
CA ILE A 175 10.37 -16.48 8.77
C ILE A 175 10.38 -15.59 9.99
N SER A 176 10.98 -14.40 9.90
CA SER A 176 11.12 -13.48 11.02
C SER A 176 11.27 -12.05 10.56
N VAL A 177 11.08 -11.11 11.48
CA VAL A 177 11.27 -9.68 11.23
C VAL A 177 12.30 -9.12 12.20
N SER A 178 13.23 -8.34 11.65
CA SER A 178 14.26 -7.61 12.39
C SER A 178 13.92 -6.12 12.36
N ALA A 179 13.84 -5.49 13.54
CA ALA A 179 13.58 -4.07 13.67
C ALA A 179 14.42 -3.45 14.79
N GLN A 180 14.71 -2.15 14.68
CA GLN A 180 15.36 -1.39 15.75
C GLN A 180 14.46 -1.28 16.97
N ASP A 181 15.07 -1.07 18.15
CA ASP A 181 14.39 -0.86 19.42
C ASP A 181 13.44 -2.00 19.84
N SER A 182 13.68 -3.21 19.32
CA SER A 182 13.07 -4.48 19.72
C SER A 182 11.57 -4.42 20.05
N PRO A 183 10.71 -4.02 19.10
CA PRO A 183 9.26 -4.03 19.31
C PRO A 183 8.74 -5.45 19.49
N LEU A 184 7.50 -5.52 19.96
CA LEU A 184 6.68 -6.72 19.92
C LEU A 184 5.84 -6.71 18.65
N PHE A 185 5.68 -7.90 18.07
CA PHE A 185 4.82 -8.15 16.93
C PHE A 185 3.61 -8.94 17.38
N ILE A 186 2.43 -8.32 17.28
CA ILE A 186 1.18 -8.84 17.80
C ILE A 186 0.32 -9.30 16.63
N GLN A 187 0.29 -10.60 16.40
CA GLN A 187 -0.51 -11.20 15.34
C GLN A 187 -1.93 -11.50 15.84
N ASP A 188 -2.94 -10.99 15.14
CA ASP A 188 -4.34 -11.34 15.36
C ASP A 188 -4.65 -12.69 14.69
N GLU A 189 -5.08 -13.71 15.44
CA GLU A 189 -5.35 -15.07 14.90
C GLU A 189 -6.54 -15.15 13.93
N ARG A 190 -7.41 -14.15 13.95
CA ARG A 190 -8.56 -14.06 13.04
C ARG A 190 -8.13 -13.58 11.66
N THR A 191 -7.26 -12.57 11.62
CA THR A 191 -6.91 -11.86 10.38
C THR A 191 -5.48 -12.10 9.91
N GLU A 192 -4.64 -12.67 10.76
CA GLU A 192 -3.18 -12.72 10.66
C GLU A 192 -2.50 -11.35 10.50
N LYS A 193 -3.21 -10.24 10.72
CA LYS A 193 -2.61 -8.90 10.74
C LYS A 193 -1.62 -8.82 11.90
N ILE A 194 -0.41 -8.34 11.63
CA ILE A 194 0.64 -8.22 12.64
C ILE A 194 0.82 -6.75 13.01
N ALA A 195 0.25 -6.35 14.14
CA ALA A 195 0.45 -5.01 14.70
C ALA A 195 1.84 -4.90 15.34
N ILE A 196 2.37 -3.68 15.40
CA ILE A 196 3.67 -3.38 16.01
C ILE A 196 3.41 -2.62 17.30
N GLU A 197 3.86 -3.16 18.42
CA GLU A 197 3.69 -2.58 19.75
C GLU A 197 5.03 -2.43 20.46
N GLN A 198 5.11 -1.45 21.35
CA GLN A 198 6.17 -1.32 22.35
C GLN A 198 5.94 -2.32 23.49
N GLN A 199 6.97 -2.52 24.32
CA GLN A 199 6.87 -3.42 25.49
C GLN A 199 5.82 -2.95 26.53
N ASN A 200 5.45 -1.67 26.51
CA ASN A 200 4.39 -1.10 27.35
C ASN A 200 2.97 -1.27 26.76
N GLY A 201 2.83 -1.90 25.59
CA GLY A 201 1.56 -2.11 24.89
C GLY A 201 1.11 -0.95 24.00
N GLU A 202 1.90 0.13 23.88
CA GLU A 202 1.57 1.23 22.98
C GLU A 202 1.92 0.89 21.53
N SER A 203 1.08 1.32 20.58
CA SER A 203 1.37 1.15 19.15
C SER A 203 2.67 1.85 18.75
N LYS A 204 3.47 1.18 17.90
CA LYS A 204 4.75 1.68 17.42
C LYS A 204 4.75 1.79 15.90
N LEU A 205 5.40 2.84 15.40
CA LEU A 205 5.67 3.03 13.97
C LEU A 205 7.14 2.72 13.70
N LEU A 206 7.41 1.99 12.62
CA LEU A 206 8.76 1.71 12.16
C LEU A 206 9.05 2.49 10.87
N SER A 207 10.23 3.11 10.81
CA SER A 207 10.71 3.75 9.58
C SER A 207 11.30 2.73 8.60
N ASN A 208 11.83 1.63 9.10
CA ASN A 208 12.32 0.50 8.31
C ASN A 208 12.33 -0.78 9.14
N TYR A 209 12.38 -1.92 8.46
CA TYR A 209 12.61 -3.23 9.05
C TYR A 209 13.11 -4.21 7.99
N THR A 210 13.69 -5.33 8.42
CA THR A 210 14.16 -6.40 7.53
C THR A 210 13.30 -7.64 7.72
N ILE A 211 12.79 -8.22 6.63
CA ILE A 211 12.11 -9.51 6.64
C ILE A 211 13.12 -10.59 6.24
N SER A 212 13.30 -11.61 7.07
CA SER A 212 13.91 -12.88 6.67
C SER A 212 12.82 -13.78 6.10
N TYR A 213 13.04 -14.35 4.91
CA TYR A 213 12.07 -15.21 4.24
C TYR A 213 12.75 -16.33 3.46
N SER A 214 12.03 -17.44 3.26
CA SER A 214 12.37 -18.49 2.30
C SER A 214 11.10 -18.93 1.59
N GLU A 215 11.02 -18.70 0.28
CA GLU A 215 9.83 -19.06 -0.50
C GLU A 215 9.66 -20.59 -0.59
N PRO A 216 8.45 -21.11 -0.35
CA PRO A 216 8.18 -22.54 -0.48
C PRO A 216 8.19 -22.95 -1.96
N GLU A 217 8.78 -24.10 -2.24
CA GLU A 217 8.76 -24.72 -3.56
C GLU A 217 7.73 -25.86 -3.58
N TYR A 218 6.76 -25.75 -4.48
CA TYR A 218 5.69 -26.74 -4.61
C TYR A 218 5.96 -27.69 -5.77
N SER A 219 5.84 -29.00 -5.53
CA SER A 219 5.89 -30.01 -6.58
C SER A 219 4.55 -30.12 -7.28
N MET A 220 4.53 -29.94 -8.61
CA MET A 220 3.29 -30.13 -9.38
C MET A 220 2.69 -31.51 -9.20
N LYS A 221 3.54 -32.54 -9.09
CA LYS A 221 3.08 -33.92 -8.87
C LYS A 221 2.33 -34.05 -7.55
N GLN A 222 2.81 -33.38 -6.48
CA GLN A 222 2.13 -33.38 -5.18
C GLN A 222 0.82 -32.59 -5.23
N LEU A 223 0.80 -31.44 -5.92
CA LEU A 223 -0.42 -30.67 -6.09
C LEU A 223 -1.50 -31.45 -6.85
N GLN A 224 -1.12 -32.23 -7.86
CA GLN A 224 -2.05 -33.09 -8.61
C GLN A 224 -2.56 -34.29 -7.80
N MET A 225 -1.88 -34.66 -6.72
CA MET A 225 -2.32 -35.71 -5.79
C MET A 225 -3.29 -35.19 -4.72
N SER A 226 -3.75 -33.93 -4.82
CA SER A 226 -4.76 -33.37 -3.91
C SER A 226 -6.15 -33.94 -4.18
N GLU A 227 -6.39 -35.15 -3.70
CA GLU A 227 -7.68 -35.84 -3.80
C GLU A 227 -8.78 -35.08 -3.06
N LEU A 228 -10.00 -35.08 -3.60
CA LEU A 228 -11.15 -34.37 -3.02
C LEU A 228 -11.53 -34.90 -1.63
N SER A 229 -11.29 -36.20 -1.36
CA SER A 229 -11.53 -36.81 -0.04
C SER A 229 -10.67 -36.20 1.06
N THR A 230 -9.52 -35.60 0.73
CA THR A 230 -8.67 -34.87 1.68
C THR A 230 -9.41 -33.67 2.29
N LEU A 231 -10.41 -33.12 1.58
CA LEU A 231 -11.22 -32.00 2.08
C LEU A 231 -12.15 -32.43 3.24
N GLU A 232 -12.49 -33.72 3.34
CA GLU A 232 -13.34 -34.25 4.41
C GLU A 232 -12.63 -34.26 5.78
N THR A 233 -11.30 -34.37 5.76
CA THR A 233 -10.43 -34.40 6.94
C THR A 233 -9.76 -33.07 7.24
N LEU A 234 -10.27 -31.96 6.69
CA LEU A 234 -9.72 -30.63 6.95
C LEU A 234 -9.77 -30.29 8.44
N ASP A 235 -8.74 -29.58 8.89
CA ASP A 235 -8.70 -29.07 10.25
C ASP A 235 -9.94 -28.19 10.52
N PRO A 236 -10.60 -28.33 11.69
CA PRO A 236 -11.80 -27.57 12.02
C PRO A 236 -11.65 -26.04 11.89
N SER A 237 -10.42 -25.51 12.01
CA SER A 237 -10.11 -24.10 11.78
C SER A 237 -10.47 -23.62 10.37
N PHE A 238 -10.51 -24.53 9.38
CA PHE A 238 -10.89 -24.18 8.00
C PHE A 238 -12.40 -23.97 7.83
N LYS A 239 -13.23 -24.45 8.76
CA LYS A 239 -14.71 -24.36 8.63
C LYS A 239 -15.19 -22.93 8.43
N ARG A 240 -14.53 -21.94 9.05
CA ARG A 240 -14.88 -20.52 8.89
C ARG A 240 -14.74 -20.04 7.45
N PHE A 241 -13.76 -20.56 6.71
CA PHE A 241 -13.50 -20.21 5.31
C PHE A 241 -14.42 -20.92 4.31
N LEU A 242 -15.25 -21.87 4.77
CA LEU A 242 -16.22 -22.59 3.94
C LEU A 242 -17.62 -21.95 3.99
N GLN A 243 -17.79 -20.88 4.75
CA GLN A 243 -19.07 -20.20 4.90
C GLN A 243 -19.50 -19.54 3.58
N LEU A 244 -20.77 -19.72 3.23
CA LEU A 244 -21.44 -18.99 2.13
C LEU A 244 -22.79 -18.44 2.61
N PRO A 245 -23.17 -17.21 2.22
CA PRO A 245 -24.44 -16.62 2.63
C PRO A 245 -25.60 -17.25 1.87
N ASN A 246 -26.78 -17.30 2.50
CA ASN A 246 -28.02 -17.77 1.85
C ASN A 246 -28.50 -16.87 0.68
N THR A 247 -27.95 -15.66 0.56
CA THR A 247 -28.20 -14.73 -0.54
C THR A 247 -27.32 -14.98 -1.77
N LEU A 248 -26.42 -15.97 -1.72
CA LEU A 248 -25.54 -16.27 -2.84
C LEU A 248 -26.37 -16.67 -4.08
N PRO A 249 -26.20 -16.01 -5.24
CA PRO A 249 -27.00 -16.34 -6.41
C PRO A 249 -26.77 -17.77 -6.88
N GLN A 250 -27.87 -18.51 -7.13
CA GLN A 250 -27.81 -19.91 -7.59
C GLN A 250 -26.99 -20.10 -8.87
N ARG A 251 -26.98 -19.09 -9.75
CA ARG A 251 -26.10 -19.03 -10.94
C ARG A 251 -24.64 -19.29 -10.60
N VAL A 252 -24.13 -18.71 -9.51
CA VAL A 252 -22.73 -18.83 -9.09
C VAL A 252 -22.45 -20.26 -8.62
N VAL A 253 -23.35 -20.83 -7.82
CA VAL A 253 -23.26 -22.22 -7.35
C VAL A 253 -23.26 -23.19 -8.54
N ASN A 254 -24.22 -23.02 -9.46
CA ASN A 254 -24.33 -23.87 -10.65
C ASN A 254 -23.09 -23.77 -11.53
N LEU A 255 -22.57 -22.55 -11.76
CA LEU A 255 -21.37 -22.34 -12.54
C LEU A 255 -20.14 -22.96 -11.89
N ALA A 256 -19.96 -22.76 -10.57
CA ALA A 256 -18.85 -23.34 -9.82
C ALA A 256 -18.86 -24.87 -9.93
N ASN A 257 -20.03 -25.50 -9.80
CA ASN A 257 -20.17 -26.94 -9.99
C ASN A 257 -19.88 -27.34 -11.44
N ASP A 258 -20.42 -26.62 -12.43
CA ASP A 258 -20.26 -26.99 -13.84
C ASP A 258 -18.80 -27.00 -14.29
N ILE A 259 -18.00 -26.02 -13.85
CA ILE A 259 -16.59 -25.93 -14.23
C ILE A 259 -15.67 -26.86 -13.42
N THR A 260 -16.11 -27.36 -12.26
CA THR A 260 -15.27 -28.16 -11.34
C THR A 260 -15.65 -29.63 -11.19
N LYS A 261 -16.90 -30.04 -11.50
CA LYS A 261 -17.43 -31.39 -11.24
C LYS A 261 -16.62 -32.53 -11.87
N ASP A 262 -16.04 -32.31 -13.04
CA ASP A 262 -15.32 -33.34 -13.81
C ASP A 262 -13.79 -33.32 -13.54
N LYS A 263 -13.34 -32.65 -12.48
CA LYS A 263 -11.91 -32.51 -12.14
C LYS A 263 -11.51 -33.55 -11.10
N ALA A 264 -10.34 -34.17 -11.33
CA ALA A 264 -9.83 -35.26 -10.51
C ALA A 264 -9.18 -34.79 -9.21
N SER A 265 -8.62 -33.58 -9.18
CA SER A 265 -7.94 -33.03 -8.01
C SER A 265 -8.45 -31.62 -7.64
N VAL A 266 -8.24 -31.22 -6.39
CA VAL A 266 -8.52 -29.85 -5.91
C VAL A 266 -7.72 -28.84 -6.73
N TYR A 267 -6.46 -29.16 -7.06
CA TYR A 267 -5.65 -28.35 -7.94
C TYR A 267 -6.30 -28.11 -9.31
N ASP A 268 -6.82 -29.17 -9.94
CA ASP A 268 -7.47 -29.07 -11.24
C ASP A 268 -8.79 -28.28 -11.18
N GLN A 269 -9.51 -28.35 -10.05
CA GLN A 269 -10.68 -27.50 -9.80
C GLN A 269 -10.30 -26.02 -9.77
N ILE A 270 -9.25 -25.65 -9.03
CA ILE A 270 -8.76 -24.27 -8.95
C ILE A 270 -8.28 -23.78 -10.33
N LYS A 271 -7.52 -24.61 -11.07
CA LYS A 271 -7.10 -24.27 -12.44
C LYS A 271 -8.28 -24.09 -13.40
N ALA A 272 -9.38 -24.83 -13.21
CA ALA A 272 -10.59 -24.63 -14.02
C ALA A 272 -11.24 -23.28 -13.76
N VAL A 273 -11.30 -22.85 -12.49
CA VAL A 273 -11.81 -21.53 -12.09
C VAL A 273 -10.93 -20.41 -12.68
N GLU A 274 -9.61 -20.52 -12.56
CA GLU A 274 -8.67 -19.55 -13.15
C GLU A 274 -8.83 -19.46 -14.67
N LYS A 275 -8.93 -20.61 -15.35
CA LYS A 275 -9.15 -20.68 -16.79
C LYS A 275 -10.46 -20.01 -17.18
N TYR A 276 -11.53 -20.21 -16.41
CA TYR A 276 -12.82 -19.59 -16.67
C TYR A 276 -12.72 -18.06 -16.74
N PHE A 277 -12.04 -17.41 -15.77
CA PHE A 277 -11.88 -15.95 -15.77
C PHE A 277 -11.01 -15.45 -16.92
N SER A 278 -9.99 -16.20 -17.34
CA SER A 278 -9.11 -15.81 -18.45
C SER A 278 -9.75 -15.98 -19.84
N SER A 279 -10.72 -16.89 -20.02
CA SER A 279 -11.28 -17.20 -21.35
C SER A 279 -12.65 -16.61 -21.68
N HIS A 280 -13.35 -16.00 -20.71
CA HIS A 280 -14.74 -15.55 -20.88
C HIS A 280 -14.90 -14.02 -20.94
N GLY A 281 -13.88 -13.30 -21.40
CA GLY A 281 -14.00 -11.86 -21.70
C GLY A 281 -14.10 -10.94 -20.49
N PHE A 282 -13.69 -11.40 -19.31
CA PHE A 282 -13.60 -10.54 -18.12
C PHE A 282 -12.58 -9.42 -18.36
N ARG A 283 -12.96 -8.18 -18.02
CA ARG A 283 -12.11 -6.99 -18.14
C ARG A 283 -11.89 -6.38 -16.76
N TYR A 284 -10.65 -6.00 -16.49
CA TYR A 284 -10.33 -5.15 -15.35
C TYR A 284 -10.54 -3.68 -15.73
N ASP A 285 -11.48 -3.01 -15.08
CA ASP A 285 -11.82 -1.61 -15.34
C ASP A 285 -11.86 -0.81 -14.03
N LYS A 286 -11.39 0.44 -14.07
CA LYS A 286 -11.36 1.34 -12.90
C LYS A 286 -12.53 2.34 -12.88
N LYS A 287 -13.24 2.49 -14.01
CA LYS A 287 -14.27 3.50 -14.25
C LYS A 287 -15.63 2.86 -14.50
N GLU A 288 -15.70 1.87 -15.37
CA GLU A 288 -16.92 1.13 -15.71
C GLU A 288 -17.04 -0.11 -14.82
N VAL A 289 -17.24 0.11 -13.53
CA VAL A 289 -17.38 -0.96 -12.54
C VAL A 289 -18.87 -1.13 -12.24
N ALA A 290 -19.44 -2.27 -12.66
CA ALA A 290 -20.83 -2.64 -12.45
C ALA A 290 -21.18 -2.90 -10.97
#